data_AF-A0A8J2L6A2-F1
#
_entry.id   AF-A0A8J2L6A2-F1
#
_cell.length_a   1.000
_cell.length_b   1.000
_cell.length_c   1.000
_cell.angle_alpha   90.00
_cell.angle_beta   90.00
_cell.angle_gamma   90.00
#
_symmetry.space_group_name_H-M   'P 1'
#
loop_
_entity.id
_entity.type
_entity.pdbx_description
1 polymer ?
#
loop_
_entity_poly.entity_id
_entity_poly.type
_entity_poly.pdbx_seq_one_letter_code
_entity_poly.pdbx_strand_id
1 'polypeptide(L)'
;MFLLVRWINDRPKTWTVVPINSVADGKLRKSRKLVRTTVGITWKRSIQEALVLEAGSDRSDLEAKADVLAERELAQIETSLVLDTRTGRKRTCASSNQPSSSKDSSKANNLTNPSKRLSRAAEIDCILEHLDSSNNSDDEIEDQTLQLQVAQNEQNEEQIAASSNDDLEALQKKFKILRKKYKDLKKDHKLCSSDASWFDFEAVELLNGSGIKLHRSEVSALQTMSASMTIFARNLFRRVFSSEDISGHSLTGRRSTSLQNHVPLPSVDPLKRDAVIEFCLKTYGYEISASSSKKFLRKRKSAKTSIIKSLSDYIREENSKLKAF
;
A
#
# COMPACT_ATOMS: atom_id res chain seq x y z
N MET A 1 -9.91 -43.76 -3.29
CA MET A 1 -8.87 -43.09 -4.08
C MET A 1 -9.09 -41.59 -4.04
N PHE A 2 -8.07 -40.87 -3.59
CA PHE A 2 -8.05 -39.44 -3.39
C PHE A 2 -6.94 -38.82 -4.24
N LEU A 3 -7.11 -37.55 -4.57
CA LEU A 3 -6.20 -36.77 -5.39
C LEU A 3 -5.70 -35.60 -4.54
N LEU A 4 -4.38 -35.46 -4.44
CA LEU A 4 -3.76 -34.24 -3.96
C LEU A 4 -3.71 -33.26 -5.13
N VAL A 5 -4.37 -32.12 -4.98
CA VAL A 5 -4.54 -31.15 -6.05
C VAL A 5 -4.09 -29.77 -5.62
N ARG A 6 -3.51 -29.04 -6.58
CA ARG A 6 -3.10 -27.65 -6.42
C ARG A 6 -4.00 -26.77 -7.27
N TRP A 7 -4.70 -25.84 -6.66
CA TRP A 7 -5.57 -24.90 -7.37
C TRP A 7 -4.73 -23.91 -8.19
N ILE A 8 -5.10 -23.69 -9.45
CA ILE A 8 -4.32 -22.84 -10.36
C ILE A 8 -4.63 -21.36 -10.14
N ASN A 9 -5.87 -21.05 -9.78
CA ASN A 9 -6.38 -19.68 -9.69
C ASN A 9 -6.33 -19.08 -8.28
N ASP A 10 -6.04 -19.88 -7.25
CA ASP A 10 -5.94 -19.39 -5.88
C ASP A 10 -4.58 -18.75 -5.60
N ARG A 11 -4.61 -17.59 -4.92
CA ARG A 11 -3.45 -16.88 -4.39
C ARG A 11 -3.71 -16.50 -2.93
N PRO A 12 -2.96 -17.04 -1.96
CA PRO A 12 -1.80 -17.94 -2.09
C PRO A 12 -2.16 -19.28 -2.73
N LYS A 13 -1.16 -20.01 -3.24
CA LYS A 13 -1.38 -21.36 -3.77
C LYS A 13 -1.95 -22.22 -2.65
N THR A 14 -3.07 -22.87 -2.92
CA THR A 14 -3.76 -23.75 -1.98
C THR A 14 -3.65 -25.19 -2.46
N TRP A 15 -3.38 -26.09 -1.52
CA TRP A 15 -3.39 -27.54 -1.73
C TRP A 15 -4.56 -28.13 -1.00
N THR A 16 -5.29 -29.03 -1.67
CA THR A 16 -6.40 -29.73 -1.05
C THR A 16 -6.43 -31.16 -1.51
N VAL A 17 -6.97 -32.05 -0.66
CA VAL A 17 -7.22 -33.44 -1.03
C VAL A 17 -8.68 -33.58 -1.43
N VAL A 18 -8.92 -34.12 -2.62
CA VAL A 18 -10.25 -34.24 -3.22
C VAL A 18 -10.49 -35.69 -3.66
N PRO A 19 -11.69 -36.27 -3.46
CA PRO A 19 -11.99 -37.59 -3.99
C PRO A 19 -11.99 -37.58 -5.52
N ILE A 20 -11.57 -38.69 -6.14
CA ILE A 20 -11.54 -38.84 -7.60
C ILE A 20 -12.90 -38.59 -8.29
N ASN A 21 -13.99 -38.79 -7.54
CA ASN A 21 -15.36 -38.56 -8.02
C ASN A 21 -15.69 -37.08 -8.27
N SER A 22 -14.93 -36.15 -7.69
CA SER A 22 -15.12 -34.72 -7.91
C SER A 22 -14.53 -34.21 -9.22
N VAL A 23 -13.83 -35.06 -9.98
CA VAL A 23 -13.34 -34.70 -11.32
C VAL A 23 -14.53 -34.52 -12.26
N ALA A 24 -14.66 -33.35 -12.88
CA ALA A 24 -15.78 -33.01 -13.76
C ALA A 24 -15.82 -33.87 -15.03
N ASP A 25 -14.65 -34.25 -15.55
CA ASP A 25 -14.55 -35.12 -16.72
C ASP A 25 -14.61 -36.61 -16.33
N GLY A 26 -15.74 -37.24 -16.62
CA GLY A 26 -15.98 -38.67 -16.33
C GLY A 26 -15.00 -39.63 -17.02
N LYS A 27 -14.38 -39.24 -18.15
CA LYS A 27 -13.40 -40.09 -18.86
C LYS A 27 -12.06 -40.15 -18.13
N LEU A 28 -11.66 -39.04 -17.51
CA LEU A 28 -10.39 -38.94 -16.78
C LEU A 28 -10.41 -39.73 -15.46
N ARG A 29 -11.59 -39.97 -14.87
CA ARG A 29 -11.77 -40.76 -13.62
C ARG A 29 -11.23 -42.19 -13.68
N LYS A 30 -11.18 -42.79 -14.88
CA LYS A 30 -10.70 -44.16 -15.10
C LYS A 30 -9.26 -44.23 -15.58
N SER A 31 -8.64 -43.08 -15.84
CA SER A 31 -7.30 -43.02 -16.43
C SER A 31 -6.21 -43.09 -15.35
N ARG A 32 -5.21 -43.97 -15.54
CA ARG A 32 -4.04 -44.06 -14.64
C ARG A 32 -3.06 -42.88 -14.80
N LYS A 33 -3.28 -42.01 -15.79
CA LYS A 33 -2.40 -40.87 -16.13
C LYS A 33 -2.93 -39.51 -15.61
N LEU A 34 -3.65 -39.52 -14.49
CA LEU A 34 -4.16 -38.28 -13.87
C LEU A 34 -3.05 -37.42 -13.26
N VAL A 35 -1.94 -38.03 -12.82
CA VAL A 35 -0.83 -37.32 -12.17
C VAL A 35 -0.16 -36.34 -13.14
N ARG A 36 0.02 -35.09 -12.70
CA ARG A 36 0.56 -33.94 -13.45
C ARG A 36 -0.33 -33.38 -14.56
N THR A 37 -1.62 -33.74 -14.59
CA THR A 37 -2.58 -33.16 -15.53
C THR A 37 -3.42 -32.08 -14.87
N THR A 38 -3.73 -31.02 -15.63
CA THR A 38 -4.70 -30.00 -15.22
C THR A 38 -6.10 -30.52 -15.51
N VAL A 39 -6.94 -30.56 -14.49
CA VAL A 39 -8.28 -31.14 -14.57
C VAL A 39 -9.28 -30.18 -13.91
N GLY A 40 -10.48 -30.09 -14.49
CA GLY A 40 -11.60 -29.40 -13.86
C GLY A 40 -12.16 -30.24 -12.72
N ILE A 41 -12.17 -29.67 -11.51
CA ILE A 41 -12.71 -30.31 -10.31
C ILE A 41 -13.96 -29.55 -9.88
N THR A 42 -15.05 -30.30 -9.68
CA THR A 42 -16.26 -29.78 -9.07
C THR A 42 -16.01 -29.53 -7.60
N TRP A 43 -15.95 -28.26 -7.22
CA TRP A 43 -15.72 -27.81 -5.86
C TRP A 43 -16.87 -26.91 -5.42
N LYS A 44 -17.58 -27.31 -4.37
CA LYS A 44 -18.82 -26.66 -3.90
C LYS A 44 -19.89 -26.57 -5.02
N ARG A 45 -19.98 -25.43 -5.72
CA ARG A 45 -20.97 -25.12 -6.76
C ARG A 45 -20.35 -24.71 -8.11
N SER A 46 -19.03 -24.75 -8.24
CA SER A 46 -18.33 -24.37 -9.46
C SER A 46 -17.30 -25.40 -9.86
N ILE A 47 -16.94 -25.40 -11.14
CA ILE A 47 -15.82 -26.18 -11.66
C ILE A 47 -14.59 -25.28 -11.61
N GLN A 48 -13.58 -25.71 -10.87
CA GLN A 48 -12.31 -25.00 -10.73
C GLN A 48 -11.18 -25.83 -11.32
N GLU A 49 -10.21 -25.16 -11.94
CA GLU A 49 -9.05 -25.82 -12.52
C GLU A 49 -8.00 -26.12 -11.45
N ALA A 50 -7.62 -27.39 -11.35
CA ALA A 50 -6.59 -27.83 -10.43
C ALA A 50 -5.59 -28.75 -11.13
N LEU A 51 -4.34 -28.66 -10.71
CA LEU A 51 -3.28 -29.57 -11.12
C LEU A 51 -3.25 -30.76 -10.15
N VAL A 52 -3.41 -31.97 -10.66
CA VAL A 52 -3.28 -33.20 -9.86
C VAL A 52 -1.80 -33.49 -9.63
N LEU A 53 -1.37 -33.56 -8.38
CA LEU A 53 0.03 -33.80 -8.00
C LEU A 53 0.29 -35.27 -7.69
N GLU A 54 -0.61 -35.90 -6.94
CA GLU A 54 -0.47 -37.30 -6.52
C GLU A 54 -1.85 -37.92 -6.38
N ALA A 55 -1.94 -39.24 -6.58
CA ALA A 55 -3.16 -40.00 -6.38
C ALA A 55 -2.86 -41.18 -5.46
N GLY A 56 -3.66 -41.35 -4.41
CA GLY A 56 -3.44 -42.35 -3.37
C GLY A 56 -4.73 -42.99 -2.88
N SER A 57 -4.61 -44.10 -2.18
CA SER A 57 -5.75 -44.78 -1.54
C SER A 57 -6.14 -44.08 -0.24
N ASP A 58 -5.14 -43.63 0.52
CA ASP A 58 -5.30 -43.10 1.86
C ASP A 58 -5.31 -41.58 1.88
N ARG A 59 -6.37 -41.04 2.49
CA ARG A 59 -6.61 -39.59 2.56
C ARG A 59 -5.63 -38.90 3.51
N SER A 60 -5.38 -39.52 4.67
CA SER A 60 -4.54 -38.96 5.74
C SER A 60 -3.11 -38.70 5.26
N ASP A 61 -2.53 -39.61 4.49
CA ASP A 61 -1.17 -39.47 3.97
C ASP A 61 -1.05 -38.34 2.96
N LEU A 62 -2.10 -38.11 2.16
CA LEU A 62 -2.15 -37.01 1.20
C LEU A 62 -2.40 -35.66 1.88
N GLU A 63 -3.15 -35.64 2.98
CA GLU A 63 -3.38 -34.43 3.78
C GLU A 63 -2.09 -34.01 4.49
N ALA A 64 -1.37 -34.94 5.13
CA ALA A 64 -0.06 -34.65 5.72
C ALA A 64 0.94 -34.10 4.67
N LYS A 65 0.93 -34.64 3.45
CA LYS A 65 1.73 -34.11 2.34
C LYS A 65 1.25 -32.74 1.86
N ALA A 66 -0.05 -32.46 1.90
CA ALA A 66 -0.60 -31.15 1.54
C ALA A 66 -0.13 -30.08 2.53
N ASP A 67 -0.13 -30.39 3.82
CA ASP A 67 0.29 -29.48 4.89
C ASP A 67 1.79 -29.16 4.77
N VAL A 68 2.63 -30.18 4.56
CA VAL A 68 4.08 -29.98 4.31
C VAL A 68 4.34 -29.10 3.08
N LEU A 69 3.54 -29.24 2.02
CA LEU A 69 3.66 -28.41 0.82
C LEU A 69 3.17 -26.97 1.06
N ALA A 70 2.12 -26.80 1.86
CA ALA A 70 1.59 -25.49 2.24
C ALA A 70 2.59 -24.71 3.11
N GLU A 71 3.15 -25.36 4.13
CA GLU A 71 4.20 -24.79 4.99
C GLU A 71 5.43 -24.40 4.17
N ARG A 72 5.86 -25.25 3.23
CA ARG A 72 7.01 -24.96 2.36
C ARG A 72 6.79 -23.76 1.46
N GLU A 73 5.59 -23.57 0.92
CA GLU A 73 5.30 -22.38 0.11
C GLU A 73 5.17 -21.12 0.96
N LEU A 74 4.59 -21.20 2.16
CA LEU A 74 4.59 -20.09 3.11
C LEU A 74 6.02 -19.67 3.46
N ALA A 75 6.90 -20.62 3.78
CA ALA A 75 8.33 -20.36 4.01
C ALA A 75 9.05 -19.79 2.77
N GLN A 76 8.68 -20.20 1.56
CA GLN A 76 9.20 -19.61 0.32
C GLN A 76 8.69 -18.19 0.07
N ILE A 77 7.45 -17.89 0.45
CA ILE A 77 6.88 -16.54 0.39
C ILE A 77 7.61 -15.64 1.39
N GLU A 78 7.81 -16.08 2.63
CA GLU A 78 8.55 -15.36 3.66
C GLU A 78 10.02 -15.14 3.28
N THR A 79 10.72 -16.17 2.79
CA THR A 79 12.12 -16.00 2.33
C THR A 79 12.22 -15.15 1.07
N SER A 80 11.23 -15.17 0.18
CA SER A 80 11.18 -14.23 -0.95
C SER A 80 10.93 -12.78 -0.51
N LEU A 81 10.15 -12.56 0.55
CA LEU A 81 9.97 -11.25 1.17
C LEU A 81 11.26 -10.74 1.84
N VAL A 82 12.10 -11.64 2.36
CA VAL A 82 13.41 -11.30 2.96
C VAL A 82 14.49 -11.04 1.89
N LEU A 83 14.49 -11.75 0.76
CA LEU A 83 15.46 -11.56 -0.33
C LEU A 83 15.08 -10.45 -1.35
N ASP A 84 13.81 -10.04 -1.41
CA ASP A 84 13.38 -8.91 -2.25
C ASP A 84 13.82 -7.53 -1.71
N THR A 85 14.49 -7.47 -0.55
CA THR A 85 15.21 -6.28 -0.09
C THR A 85 16.62 -6.14 -0.67
N ARG A 86 17.15 -7.15 -1.39
CA ARG A 86 18.52 -7.09 -1.94
C ARG A 86 18.66 -7.28 -3.45
N THR A 87 17.70 -7.88 -4.16
CA THR A 87 17.77 -7.93 -5.64
C THR A 87 16.37 -7.90 -6.26
N GLY A 88 15.96 -6.74 -6.79
CA GLY A 88 14.64 -6.54 -7.38
C GLY A 88 14.38 -7.38 -8.63
N ARG A 89 13.77 -8.56 -8.47
CA ARG A 89 13.39 -9.44 -9.58
C ARG A 89 11.93 -9.86 -9.50
N LYS A 90 11.04 -9.01 -10.01
CA LYS A 90 9.58 -9.27 -10.07
C LYS A 90 9.24 -10.37 -11.08
N ARG A 91 8.61 -11.44 -10.58
CA ARG A 91 8.01 -12.52 -11.37
C ARG A 91 6.68 -12.05 -11.98
N THR A 92 6.56 -12.19 -13.29
CA THR A 92 5.36 -11.85 -14.07
C THR A 92 4.28 -12.92 -13.90
N CYS A 93 3.09 -12.48 -13.53
CA CYS A 93 1.91 -13.32 -13.42
C CYS A 93 1.03 -13.14 -14.67
N ALA A 94 1.05 -14.13 -15.55
CA ALA A 94 0.18 -14.22 -16.71
C ALA A 94 -1.27 -14.49 -16.27
N SER A 95 -2.21 -13.68 -16.75
CA SER A 95 -3.65 -13.86 -16.59
C SER A 95 -4.25 -14.02 -18.00
N SER A 96 -4.89 -15.15 -18.23
CA SER A 96 -5.58 -15.54 -19.45
C SER A 96 -6.95 -14.84 -19.54
N ASN A 97 -7.27 -14.37 -20.74
CA ASN A 97 -8.59 -13.86 -21.11
C ASN A 97 -9.35 -14.95 -21.86
N GLN A 98 -10.64 -15.13 -21.55
CA GLN A 98 -11.69 -15.44 -22.53
C GLN A 98 -12.98 -14.67 -22.18
N PRO A 99 -13.87 -14.42 -23.16
CA PRO A 99 -14.92 -13.40 -23.11
C PRO A 99 -16.32 -13.99 -22.90
N SER A 100 -17.24 -13.21 -22.33
CA SER A 100 -18.67 -13.40 -22.62
C SER A 100 -19.47 -12.11 -22.39
N SER A 101 -20.34 -11.88 -23.37
CA SER A 101 -21.39 -10.87 -23.45
C SER A 101 -22.64 -11.30 -22.67
N SER A 102 -23.33 -10.37 -22.01
CA SER A 102 -24.79 -10.16 -22.14
C SER A 102 -25.28 -9.06 -21.18
N LYS A 103 -26.38 -8.43 -21.61
CA LYS A 103 -27.10 -7.30 -21.00
C LYS A 103 -27.88 -7.68 -19.73
N ASP A 104 -28.33 -6.61 -19.07
CA ASP A 104 -29.54 -6.43 -18.24
C ASP A 104 -29.54 -6.78 -16.73
N SER A 105 -29.51 -5.69 -15.95
CA SER A 105 -30.51 -5.30 -14.93
C SER A 105 -30.51 -5.92 -13.52
N SER A 106 -31.00 -5.07 -12.58
CA SER A 106 -31.26 -5.23 -11.13
C SER A 106 -30.04 -5.05 -10.19
N LYS A 107 -29.90 -3.91 -9.49
CA LYS A 107 -30.56 -3.42 -8.25
C LYS A 107 -30.26 -4.25 -6.98
N ALA A 108 -29.65 -3.55 -6.02
CA ALA A 108 -29.80 -3.61 -4.56
C ALA A 108 -28.67 -4.23 -3.70
N ASN A 109 -28.15 -3.35 -2.83
CA ASN A 109 -27.79 -3.51 -1.42
C ASN A 109 -26.48 -4.21 -1.03
N ASN A 110 -25.50 -3.38 -0.63
CA ASN A 110 -24.78 -3.57 0.64
C ASN A 110 -24.16 -2.23 1.09
N LEU A 111 -24.98 -1.40 1.74
CA LEU A 111 -24.49 -0.36 2.65
C LEU A 111 -23.90 -1.06 3.88
N THR A 112 -22.60 -1.00 4.05
CA THR A 112 -21.94 -1.28 5.34
C THR A 112 -21.41 0.04 5.90
N ASN A 113 -22.24 0.63 6.78
CA ASN A 113 -22.01 1.66 7.79
C ASN A 113 -20.72 2.53 7.73
N PRO A 114 -20.81 3.78 7.24
CA PRO A 114 -19.74 4.79 7.37
C PRO A 114 -19.57 5.38 8.77
N SER A 115 -20.51 5.15 9.71
CA SER A 115 -20.54 5.85 11.01
C SER A 115 -19.42 5.47 11.99
N LYS A 116 -18.75 4.32 11.84
CA LYS A 116 -17.64 3.92 12.74
C LYS A 116 -16.27 4.51 12.36
N ARG A 117 -16.09 4.97 11.11
CA ARG A 117 -14.83 5.58 10.65
C ARG A 117 -14.74 7.07 10.99
N LEU A 118 -15.88 7.76 11.06
CA LEU A 118 -15.96 9.18 11.39
C LEU A 118 -15.68 9.43 12.89
N SER A 119 -16.12 8.55 13.80
CA SER A 119 -15.82 8.73 15.24
C SER A 119 -14.33 8.64 15.57
N ARG A 120 -13.56 7.77 14.91
CA ARG A 120 -12.13 7.63 15.19
C ARG A 120 -11.30 8.81 14.66
N ALA A 121 -11.70 9.40 13.53
CA ALA A 121 -11.04 10.58 12.98
C ALA A 121 -11.31 11.81 13.86
N ALA A 122 -12.56 12.00 14.29
CA ALA A 122 -12.94 13.07 15.21
C ALA A 122 -12.28 12.94 16.61
N GLU A 123 -12.09 11.71 17.10
CA GLU A 123 -11.39 11.45 18.36
C GLU A 123 -9.89 11.79 18.26
N ILE A 124 -9.26 11.56 17.10
CA ILE A 124 -7.86 11.94 16.84
C ILE A 124 -7.70 13.46 16.72
N ASP A 125 -8.64 14.13 16.06
CA ASP A 125 -8.62 15.60 15.91
C ASP A 125 -8.83 16.29 17.27
N CYS A 126 -9.72 15.76 18.13
CA CYS A 126 -9.86 16.26 19.51
C CYS A 126 -8.58 16.10 20.33
N ILE A 127 -7.84 14.98 20.20
CA ILE A 127 -6.59 14.78 20.93
C ILE A 127 -5.49 15.74 20.44
N LEU A 128 -5.46 16.07 19.14
CA LEU A 128 -4.49 17.01 18.56
C LEU A 128 -4.76 18.46 18.97
N GLU A 129 -6.03 18.90 19.05
CA GLU A 129 -6.37 20.25 19.52
C GLU A 129 -5.95 20.52 20.97
N HIS A 130 -5.87 19.48 21.81
CA HIS A 130 -5.42 19.61 23.20
C HIS A 130 -3.89 19.63 23.36
N LEU A 131 -3.12 19.27 22.33
CA LEU A 131 -1.65 19.30 22.35
C LEU A 131 -1.08 20.63 21.84
N ASP A 132 -1.80 21.32 20.96
CA ASP A 132 -1.35 22.61 20.39
C ASP A 132 -1.66 23.80 21.31
N SER A 133 -2.49 23.63 22.34
CA SER A 133 -2.80 24.67 23.34
C SER A 133 -1.76 24.78 24.47
N SER A 134 -0.72 23.94 24.48
CA SER A 134 0.28 23.88 25.56
C SER A 134 1.71 24.12 25.08
N ASN A 135 1.92 24.99 24.10
CA ASN A 135 3.27 25.45 23.77
C ASN A 135 3.25 26.91 23.33
N ASN A 136 3.44 27.81 24.29
CA ASN A 136 4.22 29.03 24.06
C ASN A 136 4.90 29.48 25.36
N SER A 137 6.21 29.72 25.20
CA SER A 137 7.17 30.45 26.04
C SER A 137 7.60 29.88 27.40
N ASP A 138 8.92 29.75 27.48
CA ASP A 138 9.80 29.90 28.63
C ASP A 138 10.11 28.65 29.49
N ASP A 139 11.23 28.05 29.09
CA ASP A 139 12.11 27.21 29.89
C ASP A 139 12.30 27.80 31.31
N GLU A 140 12.20 26.94 32.33
CA GLU A 140 12.48 27.14 33.78
C GLU A 140 11.29 27.19 34.76
N ILE A 141 10.02 27.33 34.34
CA ILE A 141 8.90 27.46 35.30
C ILE A 141 8.20 26.13 35.66
N GLU A 142 8.27 25.10 34.82
CA GLU A 142 7.46 23.87 35.00
C GLU A 142 7.80 23.01 36.24
N ASP A 143 9.01 23.09 36.80
CA ASP A 143 9.37 22.29 37.98
C ASP A 143 8.79 22.87 39.30
N GLN A 144 8.42 24.16 39.34
CA GLN A 144 7.77 24.77 40.51
C GLN A 144 6.24 24.65 40.45
N THR A 145 5.64 24.67 39.26
CA THR A 145 4.18 24.55 39.10
C THR A 145 3.67 23.15 39.46
N LEU A 146 4.48 22.12 39.22
CA LEU A 146 4.16 20.74 39.60
C LEU A 146 4.29 20.46 41.10
N GLN A 147 5.14 21.19 41.84
CA GLN A 147 5.20 21.07 43.31
C GLN A 147 3.99 21.72 44.00
N LEU A 148 3.47 22.83 43.47
CA LEU A 148 2.29 23.50 44.02
C LEU A 148 0.98 22.73 43.78
N GLN A 149 0.86 21.99 42.67
CA GLN A 149 -0.31 21.13 42.42
C GLN A 149 -0.30 19.83 43.24
N VAL A 150 0.85 19.35 43.68
CA VAL A 150 0.94 18.20 44.60
C VAL A 150 0.52 18.62 46.01
N ALA A 151 0.92 19.81 46.48
CA ALA A 151 0.52 20.32 47.79
C ALA A 151 -0.98 20.69 47.90
N GLN A 152 -1.65 21.00 46.78
CA GLN A 152 -3.09 21.30 46.77
C GLN A 152 -3.98 20.05 46.75
N ASN A 153 -3.44 18.87 46.46
CA ASN A 153 -4.19 17.62 46.44
C ASN A 153 -4.16 16.84 47.77
N GLU A 154 -3.41 17.31 48.77
CA GLU A 154 -3.35 16.69 50.11
C GLU A 154 -4.55 17.03 51.01
N GLN A 155 -5.47 17.93 50.58
CA GLN A 155 -6.64 18.34 51.39
C GLN A 155 -7.98 17.69 50.97
N ASN A 156 -7.97 16.71 50.06
CA ASN A 156 -9.20 16.01 49.63
C ASN A 156 -9.16 14.48 49.91
N GLU A 157 -8.39 14.03 50.90
CA GLU A 157 -8.29 12.62 51.31
C GLU A 157 -9.37 12.17 52.32
N GLU A 158 -10.57 12.75 52.30
CA GLU A 158 -11.72 12.19 53.03
C GLU A 158 -12.90 11.99 52.09
N GLN A 159 -12.75 11.04 51.16
CA GLN A 159 -13.80 10.11 50.70
C GLN A 159 -13.31 9.44 49.41
N ILE A 160 -12.78 8.22 49.56
CA ILE A 160 -12.87 7.05 48.68
C ILE A 160 -11.68 6.16 49.10
N ALA A 161 -11.84 5.51 50.24
CA ALA A 161 -11.07 4.33 50.56
C ALA A 161 -11.78 3.11 49.95
N ALA A 162 -10.96 2.15 49.49
CA ALA A 162 -11.30 0.77 49.14
C ALA A 162 -11.66 0.48 47.67
N SER A 163 -10.65 0.56 46.79
CA SER A 163 -10.39 -0.52 45.81
C SER A 163 -9.01 -0.32 45.16
N SER A 164 -8.05 -1.16 45.55
CA SER A 164 -6.77 -1.43 44.85
C SER A 164 -5.67 -0.35 44.86
N ASN A 165 -5.11 -0.07 46.04
CA ASN A 165 -3.83 0.66 46.16
C ASN A 165 -2.67 0.00 45.38
N ASP A 166 -2.72 -1.32 45.19
CA ASP A 166 -1.71 -2.07 44.43
C ASP A 166 -1.68 -1.72 42.93
N ASP A 167 -2.83 -1.36 42.35
CA ASP A 167 -2.94 -0.99 40.93
C ASP A 167 -2.36 0.40 40.66
N LEU A 168 -2.50 1.32 41.62
CA LEU A 168 -1.94 2.67 41.53
C LEU A 168 -0.41 2.63 41.57
N GLU A 169 0.17 1.82 42.47
CA GLU A 169 1.62 1.66 42.58
C GLU A 169 2.22 0.97 41.33
N ALA A 170 1.51 -0.03 40.80
CA ALA A 170 1.90 -0.70 39.55
C ALA A 170 1.87 0.28 38.36
N LEU A 171 0.89 1.18 38.30
CA LEU A 171 0.77 2.19 37.24
C LEU A 171 1.89 3.23 37.33
N GLN A 172 2.23 3.69 38.54
CA GLN A 172 3.35 4.60 38.76
C GLN A 172 4.70 3.97 38.38
N LYS A 173 4.91 2.68 38.70
CA LYS A 173 6.10 1.93 38.27
C LYS A 173 6.19 1.82 36.75
N LYS A 174 5.09 1.50 36.07
CA LYS A 174 5.02 1.47 34.60
C LYS A 174 5.33 2.84 33.98
N PHE A 175 4.82 3.92 34.56
CA PHE A 175 5.08 5.27 34.09
C PHE A 175 6.56 5.66 34.23
N LYS A 176 7.21 5.32 35.35
CA LYS A 176 8.66 5.53 35.55
C LYS A 176 9.49 4.76 34.52
N ILE A 177 9.14 3.49 34.26
CA ILE A 177 9.81 2.66 33.24
C ILE A 177 9.63 3.27 31.86
N LEU A 178 8.42 3.70 31.51
CA LEU A 178 8.12 4.30 30.21
C LEU A 178 8.89 5.62 30.00
N ARG A 179 8.96 6.46 31.03
CA ARG A 179 9.72 7.72 31.01
C ARG A 179 11.22 7.47 30.82
N LYS A 180 11.76 6.42 31.45
CA LYS A 180 13.16 6.01 31.24
C LYS A 180 13.39 5.51 29.81
N LYS A 181 12.51 4.62 29.31
CA LYS A 181 12.59 4.11 27.94
C LYS A 181 12.52 5.22 26.89
N TYR A 182 11.68 6.24 27.11
CA TYR A 182 11.59 7.39 26.21
C TYR A 182 12.84 8.26 26.26
N LYS A 183 13.43 8.48 27.44
CA LYS A 183 14.72 9.18 27.58
C LYS A 183 15.86 8.44 26.88
N ASP A 184 15.91 7.12 27.02
CA ASP A 184 16.93 6.28 26.39
C ASP A 184 16.76 6.28 24.86
N LEU A 185 15.53 6.10 24.36
CA LEU A 185 15.22 6.17 22.93
C LEU A 185 15.55 7.56 22.32
N LYS A 186 15.29 8.64 23.06
CA LYS A 186 15.63 10.01 22.64
C LYS A 186 17.14 10.23 22.58
N LYS A 187 17.91 9.62 23.49
CA LYS A 187 19.39 9.65 23.47
C LYS A 187 19.93 8.83 22.30
N ASP A 188 19.40 7.63 22.07
CA ASP A 188 19.79 6.78 20.95
C ASP A 188 19.55 7.49 19.61
N HIS A 189 18.40 8.13 19.45
CA HIS A 189 18.10 8.92 18.25
C HIS A 189 19.02 10.13 18.08
N LYS A 190 19.44 10.76 19.19
CA LYS A 190 20.38 11.89 19.15
C LYS A 190 21.80 11.45 18.80
N LEU A 191 22.24 10.28 19.27
CA LEU A 191 23.54 9.69 18.93
C LEU A 191 23.59 9.16 17.49
N CYS A 192 22.49 8.57 17.00
CA CYS A 192 22.36 8.14 15.60
C CYS A 192 22.26 9.34 14.63
N SER A 193 21.91 10.53 15.13
CA SER A 193 21.77 11.75 14.33
C SER A 193 23.05 12.58 14.22
N SER A 194 24.11 12.29 15.01
CA SER A 194 25.35 13.09 15.01
C SER A 194 26.46 12.59 14.08
N ASP A 195 26.35 11.37 13.54
CA ASP A 195 27.27 10.87 12.51
C ASP A 195 26.79 11.32 11.12
N ALA A 196 27.11 12.57 10.79
CA ALA A 196 26.81 13.22 9.52
C ALA A 196 27.59 12.65 8.30
N SER A 197 28.06 11.39 8.36
CA SER A 197 28.71 10.68 7.23
C SER A 197 27.91 9.49 6.70
N TRP A 198 26.73 9.20 7.27
CA TRP A 198 25.80 8.17 6.79
C TRP A 198 24.66 8.72 5.92
N PHE A 199 24.75 10.00 5.53
CA PHE A 199 23.77 10.71 4.69
C PHE A 199 24.09 10.66 3.19
N ASP A 200 24.81 9.64 2.70
CA ASP A 200 24.74 9.27 1.28
C ASP A 200 23.45 8.48 1.04
N PHE A 201 22.34 9.12 1.34
CA PHE A 201 21.03 8.56 1.10
C PHE A 201 20.80 8.49 -0.40
N GLU A 202 20.91 7.27 -0.91
CA GLU A 202 20.62 6.83 -2.26
C GLU A 202 19.57 7.71 -2.97
N ALA A 203 20.04 8.76 -3.65
CA ALA A 203 19.19 9.66 -4.39
C ALA A 203 18.74 8.94 -5.66
N VAL A 204 17.44 8.75 -5.81
CA VAL A 204 16.84 8.08 -6.97
C VAL A 204 16.61 9.13 -8.04
N GLU A 205 17.26 8.94 -9.20
CA GLU A 205 16.96 9.72 -10.38
C GLU A 205 15.63 9.25 -10.99
N LEU A 206 14.69 10.17 -11.21
CA LEU A 206 13.34 9.83 -11.72
C LEU A 206 13.39 9.30 -13.16
N LEU A 207 14.32 9.82 -13.95
CA LEU A 207 14.59 9.35 -15.30
C LEU A 207 16.09 9.48 -15.53
N ASN A 208 16.73 8.41 -16.01
CA ASN A 208 18.17 8.41 -16.23
C ASN A 208 18.59 9.58 -17.14
N GLY A 209 19.51 10.41 -16.67
CA GLY A 209 20.00 11.58 -17.40
C GLY A 209 19.08 12.80 -17.39
N SER A 210 18.01 12.79 -16.57
CA SER A 210 17.16 13.98 -16.37
C SER A 210 17.72 14.96 -15.35
N GLY A 211 18.65 14.53 -14.49
CA GLY A 211 19.20 15.32 -13.40
C GLY A 211 18.23 15.50 -12.22
N ILE A 212 17.00 14.99 -12.31
CA ILE A 212 15.97 15.16 -11.28
C ILE A 212 16.10 14.02 -10.28
N LYS A 213 16.63 14.36 -9.11
CA LYS A 213 16.90 13.42 -8.02
C LYS A 213 15.93 13.66 -6.88
N LEU A 214 15.34 12.58 -6.39
CA LEU A 214 14.57 12.58 -5.15
C LEU A 214 15.13 11.54 -4.20
N HIS A 215 14.93 11.76 -2.91
CA HIS A 215 15.43 10.86 -1.89
C HIS A 215 14.66 9.53 -1.91
N ARG A 216 15.34 8.38 -1.81
CA ARG A 216 14.69 7.06 -1.85
C ARG A 216 13.60 6.88 -0.79
N SER A 217 13.85 7.39 0.43
CA SER A 217 12.85 7.33 1.51
C SER A 217 11.61 8.16 1.18
N GLU A 218 11.78 9.31 0.53
CA GLU A 218 10.68 10.18 0.13
C GLU A 218 9.83 9.49 -0.94
N VAL A 219 10.47 8.91 -1.96
CA VAL A 219 9.78 8.14 -2.99
C VAL A 219 8.99 6.97 -2.39
N SER A 220 9.60 6.27 -1.44
CA SER A 220 8.97 5.11 -0.77
C SER A 220 7.80 5.54 0.13
N ALA A 221 7.94 6.66 0.85
CA ALA A 221 6.86 7.26 1.62
C ALA A 221 5.69 7.68 0.73
N LEU A 222 5.97 8.41 -0.36
CA LEU A 222 4.96 8.82 -1.34
C LEU A 222 4.24 7.61 -1.93
N GLN A 223 4.96 6.53 -2.24
CA GLN A 223 4.36 5.30 -2.76
C GLN A 223 3.45 4.63 -1.74
N THR A 224 3.87 4.58 -0.47
CA THR A 224 3.12 3.95 0.62
C THR A 224 1.83 4.73 0.94
N MET A 225 1.90 6.06 0.91
CA MET A 225 0.76 6.94 1.17
C MET A 225 -0.22 7.02 0.00
N SER A 226 0.18 6.57 -1.20
CA SER A 226 -0.62 6.72 -2.41
C SER A 226 -1.44 5.47 -2.70
N ALA A 227 -2.76 5.56 -2.53
CA ALA A 227 -3.69 4.46 -2.80
C ALA A 227 -3.81 4.08 -4.30
N SER A 228 -3.40 4.98 -5.21
CA SER A 228 -3.48 4.75 -6.65
C SER A 228 -2.33 5.43 -7.40
N MET A 229 -2.08 4.96 -8.62
CA MET A 229 -1.04 5.50 -9.52
C MET A 229 -1.25 6.98 -9.86
N THR A 230 -2.50 7.43 -9.96
CA THR A 230 -2.81 8.84 -10.24
C THR A 230 -2.55 9.72 -9.02
N ILE A 231 -2.85 9.24 -7.81
CA ILE A 231 -2.53 9.93 -6.56
C ILE A 231 -1.01 10.01 -6.39
N PHE A 232 -0.31 8.90 -6.63
CA PHE A 232 1.15 8.87 -6.59
C PHE A 232 1.76 9.87 -7.58
N ALA A 233 1.27 9.90 -8.82
CA ALA A 233 1.74 10.84 -9.82
C ALA A 233 1.52 12.30 -9.39
N ARG A 234 0.35 12.65 -8.83
CA ARG A 234 0.09 14.01 -8.31
C ARG A 234 1.03 14.38 -7.17
N ASN A 235 1.21 13.47 -6.22
CA ASN A 235 2.09 13.71 -5.06
C ASN A 235 3.55 13.86 -5.49
N LEU A 236 4.01 13.05 -6.45
CA LEU A 236 5.34 13.17 -7.02
C LEU A 236 5.51 14.47 -7.80
N PHE A 237 4.50 14.85 -8.60
CA PHE A 237 4.51 16.08 -9.38
C PHE A 237 4.62 17.32 -8.48
N ARG A 238 3.96 17.33 -7.32
CA ARG A 238 4.09 18.38 -6.29
C ARG A 238 5.49 18.51 -5.69
N ARG A 239 6.28 17.44 -5.69
CA ARG A 239 7.66 17.49 -5.19
C ARG A 239 8.63 18.01 -6.25
N VAL A 240 8.33 17.77 -7.53
CA VAL A 240 9.20 18.15 -8.66
C VAL A 240 8.93 19.57 -9.16
N PHE A 241 7.70 20.04 -9.05
CA PHE A 241 7.27 21.37 -9.50
C PHE A 241 6.79 22.21 -8.33
N SER A 242 7.28 23.44 -8.25
CA SER A 242 6.74 24.46 -7.35
C SER A 242 5.40 24.98 -7.88
N SER A 243 4.62 25.63 -7.00
CA SER A 243 3.36 26.28 -7.42
C SER A 243 3.59 27.36 -8.47
N GLU A 244 4.74 28.03 -8.43
CA GLU A 244 5.16 29.05 -9.41
C GLU A 244 5.44 28.43 -10.78
N ASP A 245 6.10 27.26 -10.82
CA ASP A 245 6.38 26.54 -12.08
C ASP A 245 5.10 26.10 -12.81
N ILE A 246 4.02 25.89 -12.06
CA ILE A 246 2.74 25.38 -12.57
C ILE A 246 1.80 26.53 -12.94
N SER A 247 1.92 27.67 -12.26
CA SER A 247 1.09 28.85 -12.47
C SER A 247 1.18 29.34 -13.92
N GLY A 248 0.04 29.55 -14.57
CA GLY A 248 -0.03 30.03 -15.95
C GLY A 248 0.47 29.03 -17.00
N HIS A 249 0.78 27.79 -16.62
CA HIS A 249 1.22 26.74 -17.52
C HIS A 249 0.14 25.67 -17.70
N SER A 250 0.27 24.89 -18.77
CA SER A 250 -0.51 23.68 -19.02
C SER A 250 0.41 22.46 -19.05
N LEU A 251 -0.14 21.26 -18.87
CA LEU A 251 0.68 20.04 -18.88
C LEU A 251 1.37 19.79 -20.24
N THR A 252 0.71 20.14 -21.34
CA THR A 252 1.15 19.75 -22.70
C THR A 252 1.33 20.91 -23.67
N GLY A 253 0.95 22.13 -23.31
CA GLY A 253 0.99 23.28 -24.22
C GLY A 253 -0.07 23.25 -25.32
N ARG A 254 -0.96 22.26 -25.33
CA ARG A 254 -1.93 22.07 -26.42
C ARG A 254 -3.16 22.96 -26.22
N ARG A 255 -3.62 23.55 -27.31
CA ARG A 255 -4.90 24.28 -27.36
C ARG A 255 -6.05 23.33 -27.07
N SER A 256 -6.98 23.76 -26.22
CA SER A 256 -8.22 23.02 -25.99
C SER A 256 -9.12 23.11 -27.21
N THR A 257 -9.70 21.99 -27.64
CA THR A 257 -10.64 21.96 -28.76
C THR A 257 -11.91 22.77 -28.50
N SER A 258 -12.28 22.94 -27.23
CA SER A 258 -13.45 23.74 -26.80
C SER A 258 -13.19 25.24 -26.72
N LEU A 259 -11.94 25.67 -26.63
CA LEU A 259 -11.54 27.08 -26.45
C LEU A 259 -10.61 27.49 -27.60
N GLN A 260 -11.08 27.34 -28.83
CA GLN A 260 -10.25 27.56 -30.02
C GLN A 260 -9.72 29.00 -30.12
N ASN A 261 -10.47 29.95 -29.57
CA ASN A 261 -10.16 31.38 -29.60
C ASN A 261 -9.20 31.82 -28.48
N HIS A 262 -8.89 30.95 -27.50
CA HIS A 262 -7.94 31.29 -26.45
C HIS A 262 -6.50 30.96 -26.86
N VAL A 263 -5.58 31.81 -26.40
CA VAL A 263 -4.14 31.57 -26.51
C VAL A 263 -3.78 30.35 -25.65
N PRO A 264 -3.12 29.32 -26.22
CA PRO A 264 -2.70 28.16 -25.45
C PRO A 264 -1.64 28.57 -24.42
N LEU A 265 -1.80 28.09 -23.19
CA LEU A 265 -0.80 28.27 -22.14
C LEU A 265 0.47 27.48 -22.48
N PRO A 266 1.67 27.99 -22.15
CA PRO A 266 2.92 27.26 -22.36
C PRO A 266 2.91 25.90 -21.64
N SER A 267 3.67 24.94 -22.14
CA SER A 267 3.82 23.65 -21.44
C SER A 267 4.75 23.82 -20.24
N VAL A 268 4.42 23.17 -19.11
CA VAL A 268 5.40 22.94 -18.04
C VAL A 268 6.65 22.22 -18.58
N ASP A 269 7.77 22.35 -17.87
CA ASP A 269 9.05 21.75 -18.24
C ASP A 269 8.85 20.28 -18.71
N PRO A 270 9.05 20.01 -20.03
CA PRO A 270 8.74 18.72 -20.61
C PRO A 270 9.65 17.62 -20.07
N LEU A 271 10.89 17.94 -19.69
CA LEU A 271 11.83 16.96 -19.13
C LEU A 271 11.37 16.51 -17.75
N LYS A 272 11.05 17.46 -16.86
CA LYS A 272 10.50 17.16 -15.53
C LYS A 272 9.17 16.42 -15.60
N ARG A 273 8.28 16.86 -16.48
CA ARG A 273 6.97 16.23 -16.69
C ARG A 273 7.14 14.79 -17.14
N ASP A 274 7.94 14.55 -18.17
CA ASP A 274 8.09 13.22 -18.76
C ASP A 274 8.83 12.29 -17.79
N ALA A 275 9.79 12.81 -17.01
CA ALA A 275 10.44 12.06 -15.93
C ALA A 275 9.42 11.58 -14.89
N VAL A 276 8.53 12.45 -14.40
CA VAL A 276 7.47 12.07 -13.45
C VAL A 276 6.55 11.00 -14.04
N ILE A 277 6.10 11.18 -15.29
CA ILE A 277 5.17 10.23 -15.94
C ILE A 277 5.84 8.87 -16.15
N GLU A 278 7.05 8.84 -16.68
CA GLU A 278 7.78 7.60 -16.96
C GLU A 278 8.19 6.89 -15.67
N PHE A 279 8.59 7.63 -14.63
CA PHE A 279 8.85 7.07 -13.31
C PHE A 279 7.61 6.39 -12.73
N CYS A 280 6.45 7.06 -12.77
CA CYS A 280 5.20 6.47 -12.32
C CYS A 280 4.86 5.19 -13.11
N LEU A 281 4.99 5.22 -14.43
CA LEU A 281 4.76 4.04 -15.25
C LEU A 281 5.70 2.89 -14.87
N LYS A 282 6.98 3.17 -14.65
CA LYS A 282 7.97 2.18 -14.21
C LYS A 282 7.62 1.58 -12.86
N THR A 283 7.29 2.41 -11.85
CA THR A 283 6.94 1.96 -10.50
C THR A 283 5.73 1.01 -10.49
N TYR A 284 4.76 1.24 -11.36
CA TYR A 284 3.56 0.41 -11.51
C TYR A 284 3.71 -0.73 -12.54
N GLY A 285 4.92 -1.02 -13.02
CA GLY A 285 5.23 -2.18 -13.86
C GLY A 285 4.91 -2.01 -15.35
N TYR A 286 4.81 -0.76 -15.82
CA TYR A 286 4.59 -0.41 -17.22
C TYR A 286 5.89 -0.05 -17.97
N GLU A 287 7.06 -0.53 -17.55
CA GLU A 287 8.34 -0.28 -18.22
C GLU A 287 8.36 -0.85 -19.65
N ILE A 288 8.92 -0.09 -20.62
CA ILE A 288 9.07 -0.58 -22.00
C ILE A 288 10.20 -1.59 -22.02
N SER A 289 9.88 -2.81 -22.45
CA SER A 289 10.87 -3.81 -22.85
C SER A 289 10.74 -4.07 -24.36
N ALA A 290 11.86 -4.40 -25.01
CA ALA A 290 11.93 -4.69 -26.44
C ALA A 290 10.97 -5.81 -26.88
N SER A 291 10.57 -6.70 -25.98
CA SER A 291 9.64 -7.82 -26.22
C SER A 291 8.19 -7.53 -25.81
N SER A 292 7.82 -6.26 -25.60
CA SER A 292 6.49 -5.91 -25.09
C SER A 292 5.36 -6.19 -26.09
N SER A 293 4.35 -6.95 -25.64
CA SER A 293 3.19 -7.30 -26.49
C SER A 293 2.32 -6.09 -26.84
N LYS A 294 1.62 -6.14 -27.99
CA LYS A 294 0.64 -5.11 -28.40
C LYS A 294 -0.44 -4.85 -27.33
N LYS A 295 -0.85 -5.88 -26.59
CA LYS A 295 -1.80 -5.76 -25.47
C LYS A 295 -1.21 -4.95 -24.31
N PHE A 296 0.06 -5.21 -23.97
CA PHE A 296 0.78 -4.44 -22.94
C PHE A 296 0.91 -2.97 -23.33
N LEU A 297 1.30 -2.69 -24.58
CA LEU A 297 1.41 -1.31 -25.08
C LEU A 297 0.08 -0.55 -25.00
N ARG A 298 -1.05 -1.21 -25.25
CA ARG A 298 -2.39 -0.60 -25.05
C ARG A 298 -2.67 -0.30 -23.58
N LYS A 299 -2.37 -1.22 -22.66
CA LYS A 299 -2.53 -0.99 -21.21
C LYS A 299 -1.64 0.14 -20.71
N ARG A 300 -0.35 0.16 -21.11
CA ARG A 300 0.59 1.25 -20.81
C ARG A 300 0.09 2.59 -21.34
N LYS A 301 -0.41 2.65 -22.59
CA LYS A 301 -1.00 3.87 -23.15
C LYS A 301 -2.20 4.35 -22.32
N SER A 302 -3.10 3.44 -21.93
CA SER A 302 -4.24 3.77 -21.07
C SER A 302 -3.81 4.32 -19.71
N ALA A 303 -2.83 3.66 -19.07
CA ALA A 303 -2.21 4.12 -17.82
C ALA A 303 -1.60 5.52 -17.96
N LYS A 304 -0.82 5.74 -19.02
CA LYS A 304 -0.22 7.05 -19.34
C LYS A 304 -1.29 8.13 -19.52
N THR A 305 -2.35 7.84 -20.25
CA THR A 305 -3.48 8.78 -20.43
C THR A 305 -4.18 9.09 -19.11
N SER A 306 -4.35 8.10 -18.22
CA SER A 306 -4.94 8.31 -16.89
C SER A 306 -4.07 9.22 -16.02
N ILE A 307 -2.75 9.02 -16.01
CA ILE A 307 -1.79 9.91 -15.34
C ILE A 307 -1.87 11.32 -15.92
N ILE A 308 -1.76 11.47 -17.24
CA ILE A 308 -1.81 12.77 -17.93
C ILE A 308 -3.10 13.52 -17.62
N LYS A 309 -4.25 12.83 -17.63
CA LYS A 309 -5.54 13.43 -17.27
C LYS A 309 -5.51 13.94 -15.84
N SER A 310 -5.09 13.09 -14.90
CA SER A 310 -5.04 13.43 -13.47
C SER A 310 -4.09 14.60 -13.17
N LEU A 311 -2.93 14.67 -13.82
CA LEU A 311 -1.99 15.78 -13.71
C LEU A 311 -2.54 17.06 -14.35
N SER A 312 -3.22 16.96 -15.49
CA SER A 312 -3.87 18.12 -16.13
C SER A 312 -4.99 18.69 -15.25
N ASP A 313 -5.77 17.82 -14.61
CA ASP A 313 -6.78 18.21 -13.62
C ASP A 313 -6.12 18.91 -12.42
N TYR A 314 -5.02 18.38 -11.91
CA TYR A 314 -4.26 19.00 -10.82
C TYR A 314 -3.75 20.41 -11.18
N ILE A 315 -3.14 20.59 -12.35
CA ILE A 315 -2.69 21.92 -12.81
C ILE A 315 -3.86 22.90 -12.93
N ARG A 316 -5.05 22.43 -13.35
CA ARG A 316 -6.26 23.27 -13.38
C ARG A 316 -6.72 23.66 -11.97
N GLU A 317 -6.75 22.71 -11.05
CA GLU A 317 -7.07 22.93 -9.63
C GLU A 317 -6.13 24.01 -9.05
N GLU A 318 -4.81 23.90 -9.27
CA GLU A 318 -3.83 24.88 -8.77
C GLU A 318 -4.00 26.26 -9.40
N ASN A 319 -4.17 26.33 -10.72
CA ASN A 319 -4.42 27.60 -11.42
C ASN A 319 -5.75 28.25 -10.99
N SER A 320 -6.75 27.47 -10.58
CA SER A 320 -8.01 28.01 -10.07
C SER A 320 -7.88 28.61 -8.68
N LYS A 321 -7.03 28.03 -7.81
CA LYS A 321 -6.75 28.57 -6.47
C LYS A 321 -6.07 29.92 -6.55
N LEU A 322 -5.10 30.08 -7.47
CA LEU A 322 -4.36 31.33 -7.65
C LEU A 322 -5.22 32.48 -8.19
N LYS A 323 -6.35 32.19 -8.85
CA LYS A 323 -7.30 33.20 -9.33
C LYS A 323 -8.36 33.60 -8.31
N ALA A 324 -8.45 32.86 -7.21
CA ALA A 324 -9.43 33.12 -6.14
C ALA A 324 -8.89 34.09 -5.07
N PHE A 325 -7.61 34.47 -5.17
CA PHE A 325 -6.95 35.52 -4.40
C PHE A 325 -6.67 36.71 -5.32
#